data_AF-A0A452XCN3-F1
#
_entry.id   AF-A0A452XCN3-F1
#
_cell.length_a   1.000
_cell.length_b   1.000
_cell.length_c   1.000
_cell.angle_alpha   90.00
_cell.angle_beta   90.00
_cell.angle_gamma   90.00
#
_symmetry.space_group_name_H-M   'P 1'
#
loop_
_entity.id
_entity.type
_entity.pdbx_description
1 polymer ?
#
loop_
_entity_poly.entity_id
_entity_poly.type
_entity_poly.pdbx_seq_one_letter_code
_entity_poly.pdbx_strand_id
1 'polypeptide(L)'
;MAEEGNSAGSGGRGVRVCVTGGAGFIGSWLVRKLLQAGYTVHATLRSIGDEGKVGLLRRLVPGAAPPERLVLFEADLFDAASFAPAIAGCQFVFLVANPSAHEAAASKYKTSAEAATDGVRIILRLCAESMTVKRVIHTASVTAASPLTKSSSAAAAVYSDFISESCWTLLDVDYPLRSVHFDKYIESKVLSEKELLSYNDGESPAFEVVTLSLGLVGGDTVLSHLPETVESMVAPVTKQEPYFMLPRILQRLLGSLPLVHVDDVCSALIFCIEQPALSGRFLCAAAYPTI
;
A
#
# COMPACT_ATOMS: atom_id res chain seq x y z
N MET A 1 -3.03 44.23 14.26
CA MET A 1 -3.94 43.18 14.75
C MET A 1 -4.25 42.29 13.56
N ALA A 2 -3.50 41.21 13.41
CA ALA A 2 -3.78 40.17 12.44
C ALA A 2 -4.14 38.92 13.25
N GLU A 3 -5.36 38.45 13.10
CA GLU A 3 -5.80 37.15 13.64
C GLU A 3 -5.15 36.06 12.80
N GLU A 4 -4.17 35.37 13.37
CA GLU A 4 -3.73 34.07 12.87
C GLU A 4 -4.83 33.05 13.17
N GLY A 5 -5.51 32.60 12.12
CA GLY A 5 -6.46 31.50 12.17
C GLY A 5 -5.76 30.20 12.52
N ASN A 6 -5.82 29.83 13.79
CA ASN A 6 -5.41 28.52 14.30
C ASN A 6 -6.46 27.45 13.90
N SER A 7 -6.26 26.76 12.78
CA SER A 7 -7.08 25.59 12.38
C SER A 7 -6.34 24.25 12.45
N ALA A 8 -5.18 24.20 13.11
CA ALA A 8 -4.43 22.96 13.28
C ALA A 8 -4.84 22.24 14.58
N GLY A 9 -5.52 21.09 14.48
CA GLY A 9 -5.43 20.07 15.54
C GLY A 9 -6.66 19.27 15.96
N SER A 10 -7.75 19.19 15.19
CA SER A 10 -8.95 18.42 15.61
C SER A 10 -9.28 17.14 14.81
N GLY A 11 -8.59 16.84 13.71
CA GLY A 11 -9.05 15.84 12.73
C GLY A 11 -9.15 14.38 13.23
N GLY A 12 -8.23 13.93 14.10
CA GLY A 12 -8.14 12.51 14.47
C GLY A 12 -8.76 12.09 15.82
N ARG A 13 -9.13 13.03 16.70
CA ARG A 13 -9.56 12.66 18.06
C ARG A 13 -10.88 11.87 18.03
N GLY A 14 -10.84 10.66 18.58
CA GLY A 14 -12.00 9.74 18.61
C GLY A 14 -12.19 8.90 17.35
N VAL A 15 -11.34 9.08 16.32
CA VAL A 15 -11.36 8.26 15.11
C VAL A 15 -10.39 7.08 15.27
N ARG A 16 -10.91 5.87 15.05
CA ARG A 16 -10.14 4.61 15.04
C ARG A 16 -9.85 4.20 13.60
N VAL A 17 -8.61 3.81 13.34
CA VAL A 17 -8.15 3.35 12.02
C VAL A 17 -7.38 2.04 12.15
N CYS A 18 -7.57 1.15 11.19
CA CYS A 18 -6.81 -0.10 11.10
C CYS A 18 -5.69 0.05 10.07
N VAL A 19 -4.45 -0.30 10.42
CA VAL A 19 -3.31 -0.34 9.51
C VAL A 19 -2.80 -1.78 9.46
N THR A 20 -2.96 -2.43 8.31
CA THR A 20 -2.45 -3.79 8.13
C THR A 20 -0.94 -3.78 7.93
N GLY A 21 -0.20 -4.72 8.54
CA GLY A 21 1.25 -4.79 8.39
C GLY A 21 1.97 -3.57 8.97
N GLY A 22 1.53 -3.11 10.15
CA GLY A 22 1.96 -1.85 10.76
C GLY A 22 3.47 -1.74 11.01
N ALA A 23 4.19 -2.85 11.18
CA ALA A 23 5.65 -2.82 11.36
C ALA A 23 6.46 -2.89 10.04
N GLY A 24 5.81 -2.88 8.88
CA GLY A 24 6.48 -2.76 7.58
C GLY A 24 7.00 -1.34 7.32
N PHE A 25 7.70 -1.14 6.19
CA PHE A 25 8.29 0.16 5.86
C PHE A 25 7.24 1.27 5.78
N ILE A 26 6.29 1.19 4.85
CA ILE A 26 5.19 2.17 4.72
C ILE A 26 4.28 2.13 5.95
N GLY A 27 3.97 0.93 6.45
CA GLY A 27 3.06 0.74 7.59
C GLY A 27 3.54 1.49 8.84
N SER A 28 4.82 1.42 9.17
CA SER A 28 5.37 2.03 10.39
C SER A 28 5.40 3.56 10.30
N TRP A 29 5.69 4.11 9.12
CA TRP A 29 5.59 5.54 8.86
C TRP A 29 4.14 6.04 8.96
N LEU A 30 3.20 5.29 8.39
CA LEU A 30 1.78 5.62 8.44
C LEU A 30 1.27 5.58 9.88
N VAL A 31 1.60 4.53 10.65
CA VAL A 31 1.26 4.43 12.09
C VAL A 31 1.80 5.65 12.84
N ARG A 32 3.07 6.02 12.62
CA ARG A 32 3.68 7.18 13.27
C ARG A 32 2.91 8.47 12.99
N LYS A 33 2.61 8.76 11.72
CA LYS A 33 1.90 9.99 11.34
C LYS A 33 0.46 10.02 11.82
N LEU A 34 -0.27 8.89 11.77
CA LEU A 34 -1.62 8.80 12.31
C LEU A 34 -1.65 9.04 13.82
N LEU A 35 -0.69 8.47 14.57
CA LEU A 35 -0.57 8.74 16.01
C LEU A 35 -0.23 10.20 16.30
N GLN A 36 0.62 10.83 15.49
CA GLN A 36 0.92 12.27 15.60
C GLN A 36 -0.30 13.14 15.28
N ALA A 37 -1.13 12.75 14.31
CA ALA A 37 -2.34 13.45 13.91
C ALA A 37 -3.54 13.22 14.86
N GLY A 38 -3.38 12.43 15.93
CA GLY A 38 -4.38 12.30 16.99
C GLY A 38 -5.26 11.04 16.91
N TYR A 39 -5.10 10.20 15.89
CA TYR A 39 -5.90 8.98 15.69
C TYR A 39 -5.58 7.89 16.71
N THR A 40 -6.55 7.00 16.96
CA THR A 40 -6.31 5.70 17.58
C THR A 40 -6.03 4.69 16.48
N VAL A 41 -4.86 4.05 16.53
CA VAL A 41 -4.36 3.14 15.50
C VAL A 41 -4.42 1.71 15.99
N HIS A 42 -5.21 0.89 15.30
CA HIS A 42 -5.16 -0.56 15.37
C HIS A 42 -4.13 -1.05 14.34
N ALA A 43 -2.93 -1.43 14.78
CA ALA A 43 -1.87 -1.89 13.89
C ALA A 43 -1.80 -3.42 13.91
N THR A 44 -1.78 -4.06 12.74
CA THR A 44 -1.64 -5.51 12.66
C THR A 44 -0.20 -5.94 12.41
N LEU A 45 0.17 -7.07 13.01
CA LEU A 45 1.44 -7.76 12.87
C LEU A 45 1.15 -9.24 12.63
N ARG A 46 2.01 -9.97 11.91
CA ARG A 46 1.87 -11.42 11.79
C ARG A 46 2.08 -12.19 13.09
N SER A 47 2.95 -11.66 13.96
CA SER A 47 3.13 -12.21 15.28
C SER A 47 3.33 -11.07 16.27
N ILE A 48 2.53 -11.07 17.34
CA ILE A 48 2.74 -10.18 18.49
C ILE A 48 3.88 -10.67 19.40
N GLY A 49 4.41 -11.87 19.17
CA GLY A 49 5.62 -12.38 19.83
C GLY A 49 6.93 -11.84 19.24
N ASP A 50 6.88 -11.10 18.13
CA ASP A 50 8.05 -10.41 17.57
C ASP A 50 8.32 -9.11 18.36
N GLU A 51 9.04 -9.25 19.47
CA GLU A 51 9.38 -8.15 20.38
C GLU A 51 10.10 -6.98 19.67
N GLY A 52 10.85 -7.27 18.59
CA GLY A 52 11.50 -6.25 17.79
C GLY A 52 10.49 -5.35 17.07
N LYS A 53 9.52 -5.95 16.37
CA LYS A 53 8.45 -5.23 15.67
C LYS A 53 7.45 -4.58 16.63
N VAL A 54 7.09 -5.26 17.71
CA VAL A 54 6.23 -4.70 18.76
C VAL A 54 6.90 -3.50 19.42
N GLY A 55 8.16 -3.66 19.84
CA GLY A 55 8.95 -2.59 20.44
C GLY A 55 9.12 -1.40 19.51
N LEU A 56 9.34 -1.63 18.21
CA LEU A 56 9.35 -0.57 17.19
C LEU A 56 8.06 0.24 17.22
N LEU A 57 6.89 -0.41 17.09
CA LEU A 57 5.62 0.28 17.04
C LEU A 57 5.31 1.03 18.33
N ARG A 58 5.59 0.43 19.49
CA ARG A 58 5.39 1.08 20.80
C ARG A 58 6.21 2.37 20.93
N ARG A 59 7.42 2.43 20.38
CA ARG A 59 8.25 3.66 20.35
C ARG A 59 7.71 4.77 19.44
N LEU A 60 6.78 4.46 18.54
CA LEU A 60 6.16 5.48 17.66
C LEU A 60 5.08 6.29 18.36
N VAL A 61 4.58 5.85 19.52
CA VAL A 61 3.59 6.61 20.29
C VAL A 61 4.26 7.89 20.83
N PRO A 62 3.76 9.09 20.49
CA PRO A 62 4.30 10.34 21.02
C PRO A 62 4.27 10.35 22.55
N GLY A 63 5.36 10.80 23.19
CA GLY A 63 5.50 10.73 24.66
C GLY A 63 4.43 11.49 25.46
N ALA A 64 3.83 12.53 24.88
CA ALA A 64 2.73 13.28 25.51
C ALA A 64 1.36 12.59 25.35
N ALA A 65 1.30 11.48 24.64
CA ALA A 65 0.06 10.85 24.25
C ALA A 65 -0.20 9.53 24.98
N PRO A 66 -1.48 9.17 25.18
CA PRO A 66 -1.79 7.94 25.89
C PRO A 66 -1.36 6.69 25.11
N PRO A 67 -0.75 5.68 25.75
CA PRO A 67 -0.25 4.46 25.10
C PRO A 67 -1.37 3.62 24.45
N GLU A 68 -2.61 3.73 24.95
CA GLU A 68 -3.79 3.05 24.42
C GLU A 68 -4.23 3.54 23.03
N ARG A 69 -3.67 4.65 22.53
CA ARG A 69 -3.88 5.07 21.15
C ARG A 69 -3.24 4.13 20.12
N LEU A 70 -2.35 3.24 20.55
CA LEU A 70 -1.84 2.15 19.72
C LEU A 70 -2.30 0.81 20.29
N VAL A 71 -3.11 0.11 19.51
CA VAL A 71 -3.57 -1.25 19.81
C VAL A 71 -2.96 -2.19 18.79
N LEU A 72 -2.31 -3.25 19.25
CA LEU A 72 -1.63 -4.22 18.40
C LEU A 72 -2.49 -5.47 18.27
N PHE A 73 -2.64 -5.95 17.05
CA PHE A 73 -3.38 -7.18 16.75
C PHE A 73 -2.49 -8.14 15.98
N GLU A 74 -2.58 -9.42 16.33
CA GLU A 74 -2.03 -10.49 15.50
C GLU A 74 -3.01 -10.79 14.36
N ALA A 75 -2.55 -10.66 13.11
CA ALA A 75 -3.35 -10.98 11.92
C ALA A 75 -2.45 -11.36 10.73
N ASP A 76 -2.92 -12.30 9.92
CA ASP A 76 -2.21 -12.83 8.76
C ASP A 76 -3.09 -12.79 7.50
N LEU A 77 -2.54 -12.33 6.38
CA LEU A 77 -3.24 -12.31 5.09
C LEU A 77 -3.55 -13.73 4.57
N PHE A 78 -2.80 -14.74 5.00
CA PHE A 78 -3.09 -16.13 4.67
C PHE A 78 -4.26 -16.72 5.49
N ASP A 79 -4.65 -16.04 6.56
CA ASP A 79 -5.87 -16.25 7.35
C ASP A 79 -6.60 -14.91 7.54
N ALA A 80 -7.11 -14.35 6.45
CA ALA A 80 -7.66 -13.00 6.46
C ALA A 80 -8.84 -12.78 7.44
N ALA A 81 -9.48 -13.86 7.94
CA ALA A 81 -10.48 -13.77 9.00
C ALA A 81 -9.89 -13.23 10.32
N SER A 82 -8.60 -13.45 10.55
CA SER A 82 -7.85 -12.94 11.72
C SER A 82 -7.85 -11.40 11.83
N PHE A 83 -8.18 -10.66 10.76
CA PHE A 83 -8.25 -9.20 10.80
C PHE A 83 -9.51 -8.65 11.48
N ALA A 84 -10.54 -9.48 11.73
CA ALA A 84 -11.82 -9.01 12.26
C ALA A 84 -11.69 -8.18 13.56
N PRO A 85 -10.90 -8.61 14.57
CA PRO A 85 -10.72 -7.84 15.80
C PRO A 85 -10.04 -6.47 15.57
N ALA A 86 -9.10 -6.40 14.62
CA ALA A 86 -8.41 -5.17 14.29
C ALA A 86 -9.32 -4.17 13.55
N ILE A 87 -10.22 -4.67 12.70
CA ILE A 87 -11.17 -3.85 11.93
C ILE A 87 -12.32 -3.34 12.82
N ALA A 88 -12.70 -4.09 13.85
CA ALA A 88 -13.85 -3.77 14.70
C ALA A 88 -13.81 -2.33 15.26
N GLY A 89 -14.83 -1.54 14.92
CA GLY A 89 -14.99 -0.16 15.37
C GLY A 89 -14.06 0.86 14.70
N CYS A 90 -13.30 0.46 13.68
CA CYS A 90 -12.52 1.38 12.85
C CYS A 90 -13.41 2.06 11.80
N GLN A 91 -13.14 3.34 11.54
CA GLN A 91 -13.79 4.09 10.46
C GLN A 91 -13.02 3.97 9.15
N PHE A 92 -11.72 3.72 9.21
CA PHE A 92 -10.86 3.62 8.04
C PHE A 92 -9.94 2.41 8.16
N VAL A 93 -9.72 1.71 7.04
CA VAL A 93 -8.82 0.55 6.97
C VAL A 93 -7.79 0.78 5.89
N PHE A 94 -6.52 0.82 6.28
CA PHE A 94 -5.38 0.91 5.38
C PHE A 94 -4.81 -0.48 5.09
N LEU A 95 -5.00 -0.95 3.87
CA LEU A 95 -4.46 -2.21 3.36
C LEU A 95 -3.05 -1.98 2.84
N VAL A 96 -2.08 -2.02 3.76
CA VAL A 96 -0.64 -1.85 3.45
C VAL A 96 0.08 -3.19 3.34
N ALA A 97 -0.34 -4.20 4.11
CA ALA A 97 0.20 -5.54 4.01
C ALA A 97 -0.10 -6.15 2.63
N ASN A 98 0.87 -6.89 2.09
CA ASN A 98 0.74 -7.65 0.85
C ASN A 98 1.35 -9.04 1.08
N PRO A 99 0.72 -10.14 0.60
CA PRO A 99 1.32 -11.45 0.73
C PRO A 99 2.56 -11.52 -0.17
N SER A 100 3.67 -12.06 0.34
CA SER A 100 4.85 -12.28 -0.50
C SER A 100 4.79 -13.64 -1.20
N ALA A 101 5.43 -13.75 -2.37
CA ALA A 101 5.47 -15.00 -3.14
C ALA A 101 6.15 -16.15 -2.38
N HIS A 102 7.16 -15.84 -1.56
CA HIS A 102 7.85 -16.83 -0.73
C HIS A 102 6.90 -17.42 0.33
N GLU A 103 6.06 -16.60 0.95
CA GLU A 103 5.14 -17.04 2.00
C GLU A 103 3.94 -17.82 1.45
N ALA A 104 3.47 -17.47 0.24
CA ALA A 104 2.38 -18.18 -0.41
C ALA A 104 2.72 -19.67 -0.62
N ALA A 105 4.00 -20.01 -0.87
CA ALA A 105 4.44 -21.39 -1.08
C ALA A 105 4.27 -22.30 0.16
N ALA A 106 4.17 -21.71 1.36
CA ALA A 106 3.93 -22.43 2.61
C ALA A 106 2.46 -22.35 3.07
N SER A 107 1.58 -21.78 2.24
CA SER A 107 0.18 -21.52 2.57
C SER A 107 -0.77 -22.49 1.86
N LYS A 108 -2.08 -22.32 2.09
CA LYS A 108 -3.15 -23.06 1.37
C LYS A 108 -3.32 -22.63 -0.09
N TYR A 109 -2.75 -21.49 -0.50
CA TYR A 109 -2.93 -20.92 -1.83
C TYR A 109 -1.88 -21.41 -2.81
N LYS A 110 -2.24 -21.53 -4.09
CA LYS A 110 -1.32 -21.96 -5.14
C LYS A 110 -0.42 -20.82 -5.61
N THR A 111 -0.91 -19.58 -5.56
CA THR A 111 -0.17 -18.39 -5.98
C THR A 111 -0.36 -17.23 -5.01
N SER A 112 0.58 -16.28 -5.02
CA SER A 112 0.44 -15.02 -4.27
C SER A 112 -0.71 -14.15 -4.77
N ALA A 113 -1.12 -14.31 -6.03
CA ALA A 113 -2.26 -13.60 -6.58
C ALA A 113 -3.58 -14.14 -6.04
N GLU A 114 -3.70 -15.47 -5.92
CA GLU A 114 -4.85 -16.12 -5.28
C GLU A 114 -4.96 -15.69 -3.81
N ALA A 115 -3.85 -15.74 -3.06
CA ALA A 115 -3.80 -15.30 -1.67
C ALA A 115 -4.18 -13.82 -1.50
N ALA A 116 -3.65 -12.93 -2.34
CA ALA A 116 -3.95 -11.49 -2.28
C ALA A 116 -5.42 -11.20 -2.57
N THR A 117 -5.97 -11.84 -3.61
CA THR A 117 -7.37 -11.63 -4.04
C THR A 117 -8.36 -12.16 -3.00
N ASP A 118 -8.13 -13.37 -2.48
CA ASP A 118 -8.99 -13.95 -1.43
C ASP A 118 -8.89 -13.16 -0.12
N GLY A 119 -7.68 -12.74 0.26
CA GLY A 119 -7.45 -11.90 1.43
C GLY A 119 -8.20 -10.56 1.35
N VAL A 120 -8.11 -9.88 0.20
CA VAL A 120 -8.89 -8.65 -0.07
C VAL A 120 -10.38 -8.90 0.07
N ARG A 121 -10.92 -9.95 -0.56
CA ARG A 121 -12.35 -10.27 -0.52
C ARG A 121 -12.85 -10.49 0.91
N ILE A 122 -12.10 -11.25 1.70
CA ILE A 122 -12.43 -11.50 3.11
C ILE A 122 -12.37 -10.19 3.90
N ILE A 123 -11.35 -9.36 3.72
CA ILE A 123 -11.23 -8.09 4.43
C ILE A 123 -12.36 -7.12 4.06
N LEU A 124 -12.74 -7.03 2.78
CA LEU A 124 -13.88 -6.21 2.34
C LEU A 124 -15.18 -6.68 3.02
N ARG A 125 -15.39 -7.99 3.12
CA ARG A 125 -16.53 -8.57 3.86
C ARG A 125 -16.49 -8.18 5.33
N LEU A 126 -15.36 -8.32 6.00
CA LEU A 126 -15.20 -7.92 7.41
C LEU A 126 -15.43 -6.41 7.62
N CYS A 127 -15.01 -5.57 6.67
CA CYS A 127 -15.28 -4.14 6.71
C CYS A 127 -16.79 -3.86 6.63
N ALA A 128 -17.51 -4.56 5.76
CA ALA A 128 -18.96 -4.43 5.64
C ALA A 128 -19.68 -4.91 6.93
N GLU A 129 -19.29 -6.08 7.43
CA GLU A 129 -19.83 -6.66 8.68
C GLU A 129 -19.55 -5.79 9.92
N SER A 130 -18.48 -4.98 9.90
CA SER A 130 -18.15 -4.07 11.01
C SER A 130 -19.16 -2.93 11.18
N MET A 131 -19.94 -2.61 10.15
CA MET A 131 -20.90 -1.50 10.09
C MET A 131 -20.34 -0.10 10.45
N THR A 132 -19.02 0.03 10.59
CA THR A 132 -18.34 1.24 11.10
C THR A 132 -17.35 1.81 10.10
N VAL A 133 -16.81 0.97 9.22
CA VAL A 133 -15.89 1.39 8.16
C VAL A 133 -16.61 2.28 7.16
N LYS A 134 -15.98 3.40 6.83
CA LYS A 134 -16.41 4.38 5.83
C LYS A 134 -15.58 4.32 4.56
N ARG A 135 -14.30 3.96 4.67
CA ARG A 135 -13.38 3.85 3.53
C ARG A 135 -12.27 2.84 3.76
N VAL A 136 -11.98 2.06 2.74
CA VAL A 136 -10.82 1.15 2.65
C VAL A 136 -9.82 1.76 1.68
N ILE A 137 -8.58 1.93 2.12
CA ILE A 137 -7.50 2.57 1.36
C ILE A 137 -6.39 1.56 1.15
N HIS A 138 -6.08 1.24 -0.10
CA HIS A 138 -5.07 0.25 -0.44
C HIS A 138 -3.80 0.87 -1.02
N THR A 139 -2.64 0.42 -0.55
CA THR A 139 -1.36 0.71 -1.20
C THR A 139 -1.15 -0.26 -2.36
N ALA A 140 -1.66 0.14 -3.52
CA ALA A 140 -1.39 -0.50 -4.80
C ALA A 140 0.03 -0.17 -5.29
N SER A 141 0.37 -0.61 -6.50
CA SER A 141 1.71 -0.46 -7.08
C SER A 141 1.59 0.02 -8.52
N VAL A 142 2.47 0.93 -8.94
CA VAL A 142 2.59 1.34 -10.35
C VAL A 142 2.85 0.17 -11.30
N THR A 143 3.33 -0.97 -10.78
CA THR A 143 3.47 -2.20 -11.58
C THR A 143 2.15 -2.74 -12.11
N ALA A 144 0.99 -2.34 -11.56
CA ALA A 144 -0.34 -2.64 -12.07
C ALA A 144 -0.86 -1.59 -13.08
N ALA A 145 -0.11 -0.50 -13.30
CA ALA A 145 -0.49 0.64 -14.13
C ALA A 145 0.43 0.86 -15.35
N SER A 146 1.03 -0.21 -15.89
CA SER A 146 1.93 -0.09 -17.04
C SER A 146 1.21 0.53 -18.25
N PRO A 147 1.84 1.53 -18.91
CA PRO A 147 1.32 2.12 -20.15
C PRO A 147 1.68 1.29 -21.40
N LEU A 148 2.27 0.09 -21.24
CA LEU A 148 2.54 -0.82 -22.35
C LEU A 148 1.24 -1.36 -22.94
N THR A 149 1.12 -1.24 -24.26
CA THR A 149 -0.03 -1.69 -25.04
C THR A 149 0.43 -2.62 -26.15
N LYS A 150 -0.51 -3.45 -26.65
CA LYS A 150 -0.29 -4.23 -27.86
C LYS A 150 -0.42 -3.32 -29.07
N SER A 151 0.61 -3.27 -29.90
CA SER A 151 0.48 -2.63 -31.22
C SER A 151 -0.46 -3.44 -32.11
N SER A 152 -1.40 -2.77 -32.76
CA SER A 152 -2.25 -3.37 -33.79
C SER A 152 -1.50 -3.65 -35.10
N SER A 153 -0.29 -3.10 -35.27
CA SER A 153 0.48 -3.13 -36.52
C SER A 153 1.93 -3.64 -36.38
N ALA A 154 2.45 -3.82 -35.16
CA ALA A 154 3.81 -4.26 -34.91
C ALA A 154 3.86 -5.47 -33.96
N ALA A 155 4.86 -6.34 -34.14
CA ALA A 155 5.12 -7.50 -33.29
C ALA A 155 5.68 -7.14 -31.89
N ALA A 156 5.86 -5.85 -31.59
CA ALA A 156 6.48 -5.36 -30.35
C ALA A 156 5.51 -4.47 -29.55
N ALA A 157 5.67 -4.50 -28.22
CA ALA A 157 4.94 -3.66 -27.29
C ALA A 157 5.25 -2.17 -27.52
N VAL A 158 4.23 -1.31 -27.36
CA VAL A 158 4.37 0.16 -27.52
C VAL A 158 3.89 0.85 -26.25
N TYR A 159 4.61 1.88 -25.83
CA TYR A 159 4.21 2.73 -24.71
C TYR A 159 3.14 3.72 -25.15
N SER A 160 2.12 3.89 -24.33
CA SER A 160 1.25 5.06 -24.41
C SER A 160 2.04 6.33 -24.09
N ASP A 161 1.56 7.48 -24.57
CA ASP A 161 2.25 8.77 -24.41
C ASP A 161 2.44 9.18 -22.94
N PHE A 162 1.56 8.70 -22.06
CA PHE A 162 1.62 8.96 -20.62
C PHE A 162 1.09 7.77 -19.82
N ILE A 163 1.56 7.67 -18.57
CA ILE A 163 0.97 6.79 -17.54
C ILE A 163 -0.18 7.53 -16.86
N SER A 164 -1.31 6.85 -16.67
CA SER A 164 -2.47 7.38 -15.94
C SER A 164 -3.16 6.29 -15.13
N GLU A 165 -4.09 6.69 -14.29
CA GLU A 165 -4.95 5.83 -13.47
C GLU A 165 -5.78 4.84 -14.30
N SER A 166 -5.98 5.12 -15.59
CA SER A 166 -6.69 4.24 -16.53
C SER A 166 -5.84 3.09 -17.08
N CYS A 167 -4.51 3.16 -16.95
CA CYS A 167 -3.61 2.14 -17.48
C CYS A 167 -3.70 0.85 -16.66
N TRP A 168 -3.82 -0.31 -17.31
CA TRP A 168 -3.72 -1.60 -16.63
C TRP A 168 -2.61 -2.42 -17.25
N THR A 169 -1.71 -2.95 -16.42
CA THR A 169 -0.63 -3.81 -16.90
C THR A 169 -1.20 -5.06 -17.57
N LEU A 170 -0.83 -5.26 -18.83
CA LEU A 170 -1.20 -6.43 -19.62
C LEU A 170 -0.18 -7.55 -19.38
N LEU A 171 -0.62 -8.65 -18.75
CA LEU A 171 0.24 -9.77 -18.36
C LEU A 171 0.79 -10.57 -19.56
N ASP A 172 0.20 -10.41 -20.74
CA ASP A 172 0.59 -11.09 -21.98
C ASP A 172 1.43 -10.22 -22.91
N VAL A 173 1.78 -9.01 -22.50
CA VAL A 173 2.70 -8.13 -23.22
C VAL A 173 4.13 -8.41 -22.77
N ASP A 174 5.02 -8.67 -23.73
CA ASP A 174 6.43 -8.89 -23.45
C ASP A 174 7.23 -7.58 -23.41
N TYR A 175 8.28 -7.55 -22.59
CA TYR A 175 9.15 -6.39 -22.41
C TYR A 175 10.55 -6.83 -21.94
N PRO A 176 11.62 -6.04 -22.22
CA PRO A 176 12.97 -6.40 -21.81
C PRO A 176 13.08 -6.56 -20.29
N LEU A 177 13.85 -7.57 -19.84
CA LEU A 177 14.07 -7.90 -18.42
C LEU A 177 12.85 -8.46 -17.67
N ARG A 178 11.75 -8.76 -18.38
CA ARG A 178 10.62 -9.51 -17.84
C ARG A 178 11.09 -10.83 -17.20
N SER A 179 10.48 -11.18 -16.07
CA SER A 179 10.80 -12.44 -15.37
C SER A 179 9.56 -13.07 -14.78
N VAL A 180 9.52 -14.41 -14.76
CA VAL A 180 8.40 -15.18 -14.17
C VAL A 180 8.17 -14.82 -12.70
N HIS A 181 9.24 -14.51 -11.96
CA HIS A 181 9.13 -14.10 -10.56
C HIS A 181 8.42 -12.75 -10.42
N PHE A 182 8.82 -11.76 -11.21
CA PHE A 182 8.20 -10.43 -11.16
C PHE A 182 6.78 -10.43 -11.76
N ASP A 183 6.51 -11.25 -12.77
CA ASP A 183 5.17 -11.42 -13.33
C ASP A 183 4.16 -11.90 -12.28
N LYS A 184 4.55 -12.82 -11.38
CA LYS A 184 3.70 -13.27 -10.27
C LYS A 184 3.36 -12.11 -9.31
N TYR A 185 4.31 -11.21 -9.08
CA TYR A 185 4.08 -10.00 -8.28
C TYR A 185 3.12 -9.04 -9.00
N ILE A 186 3.35 -8.78 -10.30
CA ILE A 186 2.47 -7.94 -11.13
C ILE A 186 1.06 -8.50 -11.14
N GLU A 187 0.89 -9.80 -11.40
CA GLU A 187 -0.40 -10.49 -11.40
C GLU A 187 -1.11 -10.32 -10.05
N SER A 188 -0.39 -10.55 -8.94
CA SER A 188 -0.94 -10.35 -7.59
C SER A 188 -1.43 -8.92 -7.39
N LYS A 189 -0.66 -7.91 -7.80
CA LYS A 189 -1.03 -6.49 -7.69
C LYS A 189 -2.20 -6.11 -8.60
N VAL A 190 -2.23 -6.57 -9.85
CA VAL A 190 -3.31 -6.29 -10.80
C VAL A 190 -4.63 -6.90 -10.33
N LEU A 191 -4.62 -8.18 -9.94
CA LEU A 191 -5.86 -8.89 -9.58
C LEU A 191 -6.44 -8.39 -8.25
N SER A 192 -5.59 -8.17 -7.23
CA SER A 192 -6.06 -7.63 -5.95
C SER A 192 -6.58 -6.18 -6.07
N GLU A 193 -5.94 -5.33 -6.88
CA GLU A 193 -6.41 -3.95 -7.11
C GLU A 193 -7.76 -3.95 -7.86
N LYS A 194 -7.95 -4.82 -8.86
CA LYS A 194 -9.24 -4.97 -9.56
C LYS A 194 -10.36 -5.46 -8.66
N GLU A 195 -10.09 -6.45 -7.81
CA GLU A 195 -11.07 -6.96 -6.83
C GLU A 195 -11.47 -5.87 -5.82
N LEU A 196 -10.53 -5.02 -5.40
CA LEU A 196 -10.81 -3.88 -4.53
C LEU A 196 -11.71 -2.86 -5.22
N LEU A 197 -11.36 -2.45 -6.44
CA LEU A 197 -12.08 -1.41 -7.16
C LEU A 197 -13.48 -1.84 -7.59
N SER A 198 -13.68 -3.12 -7.92
CA SER A 198 -15.00 -3.64 -8.31
C SER A 198 -16.03 -3.56 -7.18
N TYR A 199 -15.60 -3.43 -5.92
CA TYR A 199 -16.50 -3.19 -4.80
C TYR A 199 -17.28 -1.87 -4.97
N ASN A 200 -16.67 -0.85 -5.56
CA ASN A 200 -17.31 0.45 -5.79
C ASN A 200 -18.43 0.38 -6.85
N ASP A 201 -18.45 -0.66 -7.71
CA ASP A 201 -19.44 -0.82 -8.76
C ASP A 201 -20.77 -1.41 -8.24
N GLY A 202 -20.84 -1.78 -6.96
CA GLY A 202 -22.07 -2.26 -6.33
C GLY A 202 -23.16 -1.18 -6.25
N GLU A 203 -24.45 -1.57 -6.25
CA GLU A 203 -25.57 -0.61 -6.26
C GLU A 203 -25.62 0.32 -5.03
N SER A 204 -25.09 -0.13 -3.89
CA SER A 204 -25.04 0.65 -2.64
C SER A 204 -23.89 0.12 -1.76
N PRO A 205 -22.63 0.49 -2.07
CA PRO A 205 -21.48 0.00 -1.32
C PRO A 205 -21.52 0.55 0.11
N ALA A 206 -21.21 -0.29 1.10
CA ALA A 206 -21.27 0.08 2.51
C ALA A 206 -20.18 1.10 2.91
N PHE A 207 -19.12 1.18 2.12
CA PHE A 207 -17.98 2.06 2.27
C PHE A 207 -17.32 2.31 0.91
N GLU A 208 -16.47 3.32 0.82
CA GLU A 208 -15.71 3.61 -0.40
C GLU A 208 -14.39 2.83 -0.44
N VAL A 209 -13.95 2.42 -1.63
CA VAL A 209 -12.62 1.86 -1.85
C VAL A 209 -11.76 2.83 -2.65
N VAL A 210 -10.56 3.11 -2.13
CA VAL A 210 -9.53 3.92 -2.78
C VAL A 210 -8.26 3.10 -2.93
N THR A 211 -7.63 3.16 -4.10
CA THR A 211 -6.31 2.56 -4.33
C THR A 211 -5.31 3.64 -4.70
N LEU A 212 -4.14 3.62 -4.05
CA LEU A 212 -3.00 4.47 -4.38
C LEU A 212 -1.92 3.61 -5.02
N SER A 213 -1.75 3.75 -6.34
CA SER A 213 -0.68 3.09 -7.10
C SER A 213 0.65 3.80 -6.83
N LEU A 214 1.40 3.26 -5.87
CA LEU A 214 2.64 3.86 -5.41
C LEU A 214 3.78 3.60 -6.41
N GLY A 215 4.58 4.64 -6.68
CA GLY A 215 5.89 4.49 -7.32
C GLY A 215 6.87 3.66 -6.48
N LEU A 216 8.12 3.54 -6.93
CA LEU A 216 9.19 3.00 -6.10
C LEU A 216 9.34 3.90 -4.86
N VAL A 217 8.97 3.37 -3.69
CA VAL A 217 8.93 4.13 -2.44
C VAL A 217 10.31 4.13 -1.79
N GLY A 218 10.80 5.32 -1.46
CA GLY A 218 12.06 5.51 -0.75
C GLY A 218 11.97 6.61 0.29
N GLY A 219 13.13 7.07 0.77
CA GLY A 219 13.24 8.02 1.86
C GLY A 219 13.73 7.40 3.16
N ASP A 220 13.54 8.13 4.26
CA ASP A 220 13.96 7.71 5.59
C ASP A 220 13.21 6.47 6.08
N THR A 221 13.81 5.69 6.98
CA THR A 221 13.19 4.51 7.59
C THR A 221 13.26 4.56 9.12
N VAL A 222 12.21 4.07 9.78
CA VAL A 222 12.21 3.83 11.23
C VAL A 222 12.56 2.37 11.56
N LEU A 223 12.71 1.52 10.53
CA LEU A 223 13.12 0.13 10.69
C LEU A 223 14.59 0.05 11.11
N SER A 224 14.96 -1.05 11.77
CA SER A 224 16.37 -1.34 12.14
C SER A 224 17.24 -1.80 10.96
N HIS A 225 16.65 -1.94 9.77
CA HIS A 225 17.31 -2.35 8.53
C HIS A 225 16.81 -1.46 7.39
N LEU A 226 17.58 -1.42 6.30
CA LEU A 226 17.20 -0.68 5.11
C LEU A 226 16.14 -1.47 4.31
N PRO A 227 14.98 -0.89 3.98
CA PRO A 227 14.01 -1.56 3.12
C PRO A 227 14.58 -1.81 1.72
N GLU A 228 14.25 -2.94 1.10
CA GLU A 228 14.71 -3.31 -0.25
C GLU A 228 14.36 -2.24 -1.32
N THR A 229 13.22 -1.57 -1.17
CA THR A 229 12.82 -0.49 -2.09
C THR A 229 13.73 0.73 -1.96
N VAL A 230 14.20 1.03 -0.74
CA VAL A 230 15.16 2.10 -0.48
C VAL A 230 16.54 1.69 -1.01
N GLU A 231 16.99 0.45 -0.76
CA GLU A 231 18.24 -0.10 -1.32
C GLU A 231 18.25 0.02 -2.85
N SER A 232 17.16 -0.39 -3.49
CA SER A 232 16.95 -0.29 -4.94
C SER A 232 16.95 1.15 -5.44
N MET A 233 16.30 2.08 -4.73
CA MET A 233 16.24 3.48 -5.13
C MET A 233 17.61 4.16 -5.11
N VAL A 234 18.43 3.88 -4.08
CA VAL A 234 19.75 4.50 -3.94
C VAL A 234 20.86 3.75 -4.69
N ALA A 235 20.56 2.56 -5.21
CA ALA A 235 21.52 1.69 -5.89
C ALA A 235 22.35 2.42 -6.97
N PRO A 236 21.75 3.25 -7.87
CA PRO A 236 22.53 3.97 -8.89
C PRO A 236 23.65 4.84 -8.34
N VAL A 237 23.45 5.39 -7.12
CA VAL A 237 24.43 6.25 -6.44
C VAL A 237 25.41 5.41 -5.62
N THR A 238 24.93 4.37 -4.94
CA THR A 238 25.77 3.49 -4.10
C THR A 238 26.57 2.47 -4.90
N LYS A 239 26.27 2.31 -6.20
CA LYS A 239 26.88 1.33 -7.12
C LYS A 239 26.73 -0.12 -6.67
N GLN A 240 25.69 -0.41 -5.88
CA GLN A 240 25.39 -1.78 -5.48
C GLN A 240 24.59 -2.49 -6.57
N GLU A 241 25.32 -3.09 -7.52
CA GLU A 241 24.75 -3.74 -8.71
C GLU A 241 23.62 -4.75 -8.45
N PRO A 242 23.62 -5.57 -7.37
CA PRO A 242 22.53 -6.52 -7.11
C PRO A 242 21.15 -5.85 -7.01
N TYR A 243 21.09 -4.59 -6.58
CA TYR A 243 19.86 -3.84 -6.40
C TYR A 243 19.41 -3.05 -7.64
N PHE A 244 20.14 -3.16 -8.76
CA PHE A 244 19.79 -2.44 -10.01
C PHE A 244 18.66 -3.12 -10.77
N MET A 245 18.38 -4.38 -10.46
CA MET A 245 17.41 -5.17 -11.21
C MET A 245 15.99 -4.60 -11.10
N LEU A 246 15.54 -4.26 -9.90
CA LEU A 246 14.19 -3.70 -9.70
C LEU A 246 13.99 -2.36 -10.44
N PRO A 247 14.86 -1.34 -10.29
CA PRO A 247 14.74 -0.10 -11.04
C PRO A 247 14.75 -0.30 -12.56
N ARG A 248 15.61 -1.20 -13.07
CA ARG A 248 15.68 -1.50 -14.51
C ARG A 248 14.42 -2.17 -15.03
N ILE A 249 13.88 -3.15 -14.29
CA ILE A 249 12.62 -3.81 -14.65
C ILE A 249 11.48 -2.79 -14.66
N LEU A 250 11.38 -1.94 -13.62
CA LEU A 250 10.35 -0.90 -13.55
C LEU A 250 10.45 0.06 -14.73
N GLN A 251 11.65 0.50 -15.11
CA GLN A 251 11.83 1.33 -16.30
C GLN A 251 11.36 0.64 -17.58
N ARG A 252 11.67 -0.65 -17.75
CA ARG A 252 11.25 -1.42 -18.94
C ARG A 252 9.75 -1.76 -18.94
N LEU A 253 9.11 -1.72 -17.79
CA LEU A 253 7.67 -1.94 -17.66
C LEU A 253 6.89 -0.63 -17.82
N LEU A 254 7.42 0.49 -17.34
CA LEU A 254 6.68 1.75 -17.18
C LEU A 254 7.15 2.87 -18.12
N GLY A 255 8.26 2.65 -18.86
CA GLY A 255 8.89 3.65 -19.73
C GLY A 255 9.65 4.73 -18.96
N SER A 256 9.55 4.71 -17.63
CA SER A 256 10.21 5.59 -16.67
C SER A 256 10.31 4.86 -15.33
N LEU A 257 10.98 5.46 -14.34
CA LEU A 257 11.03 4.96 -12.98
C LEU A 257 10.25 5.90 -12.06
N PRO A 258 8.94 5.68 -11.82
CA PRO A 258 8.18 6.51 -10.89
C PRO A 258 8.76 6.39 -9.48
N LEU A 259 9.10 7.51 -8.85
CA LEU A 259 9.65 7.56 -7.49
C LEU A 259 8.69 8.34 -6.58
N VAL A 260 8.63 7.94 -5.30
CA VAL A 260 7.88 8.68 -4.29
C VAL A 260 8.56 8.57 -2.93
N HIS A 261 8.56 9.66 -2.16
CA HIS A 261 9.06 9.66 -0.79
C HIS A 261 8.00 9.07 0.15
N VAL A 262 8.42 8.31 1.17
CA VAL A 262 7.51 7.69 2.14
C VAL A 262 6.65 8.70 2.90
N ASP A 263 7.15 9.93 3.13
CA ASP A 263 6.34 11.02 3.68
C ASP A 263 5.17 11.41 2.79
N ASP A 264 5.40 11.50 1.47
CA ASP A 264 4.38 11.88 0.49
C ASP A 264 3.35 10.76 0.37
N VAL A 265 3.79 9.49 0.36
CA VAL A 265 2.90 8.32 0.40
C VAL A 265 1.97 8.41 1.62
N CYS A 266 2.53 8.64 2.81
CA CYS A 266 1.71 8.69 4.01
C CYS A 266 0.80 9.93 4.06
N SER A 267 1.26 11.07 3.53
CA SER A 267 0.43 12.27 3.40
C SER A 267 -0.74 12.02 2.45
N ALA A 268 -0.51 11.33 1.33
CA ALA A 268 -1.57 10.94 0.40
C ALA A 268 -2.56 9.95 1.04
N LEU A 269 -2.08 8.96 1.79
CA LEU A 269 -2.94 8.02 2.53
C LEU A 269 -3.80 8.73 3.58
N ILE A 270 -3.24 9.68 4.33
CA ILE A 270 -4.00 10.48 5.32
C ILE A 270 -5.00 11.40 4.61
N PHE A 271 -4.59 12.04 3.51
CA PHE A 271 -5.48 12.85 2.69
C PHE A 271 -6.71 12.05 2.25
N CYS A 272 -6.54 10.78 1.89
CA CYS A 272 -7.66 9.91 1.52
C CYS A 272 -8.73 9.77 2.60
N ILE A 273 -8.41 9.89 3.90
CA ILE A 273 -9.40 9.79 4.98
C ILE A 273 -9.97 11.16 5.41
N GLU A 274 -9.28 12.24 5.06
CA GLU A 274 -9.74 13.63 5.31
C GLU A 274 -10.78 14.10 4.30
N GLN A 275 -10.86 13.45 3.12
CA GLN A 275 -11.86 13.79 2.11
C GLN A 275 -13.26 13.30 2.49
N PRO A 276 -14.30 14.13 2.29
CA PRO A 276 -15.69 13.77 2.61
C PRO A 276 -16.18 12.60 1.74
N ALA A 277 -15.77 12.56 0.47
CA ALA A 277 -16.01 11.46 -0.46
C ALA A 277 -14.78 11.29 -1.35
N LEU A 278 -14.31 10.05 -1.50
CA LEU A 278 -13.19 9.71 -2.38
C LEU A 278 -13.27 8.22 -2.70
N SER A 279 -13.33 7.88 -3.98
CA SER A 279 -13.32 6.50 -4.46
C SER A 279 -12.51 6.40 -5.77
N GLY A 280 -12.07 5.19 -6.08
CA GLY A 280 -11.33 4.91 -7.30
C GLY A 280 -9.83 4.78 -7.10
N ARG A 281 -9.09 5.01 -8.18
CA ARG A 281 -7.67 4.72 -8.29
C ARG A 281 -6.88 6.00 -8.55
N PHE A 282 -5.75 6.16 -7.89
CA PHE A 282 -4.88 7.34 -8.03
C PHE A 282 -3.41 6.93 -8.11
N LEU A 283 -2.63 7.53 -9.01
CA LEU A 283 -1.19 7.37 -9.03
C LEU A 283 -0.55 8.22 -7.93
N CYS A 284 0.42 7.64 -7.22
CA CYS A 284 1.18 8.34 -6.19
C CYS A 284 2.68 8.25 -6.52
N ALA A 285 3.15 9.22 -7.29
CA ALA A 285 4.54 9.40 -7.67
C ALA A 285 4.87 10.90 -7.79
N ALA A 286 6.10 11.26 -7.45
CA ALA A 286 6.60 12.64 -7.45
C ALA A 286 7.61 12.92 -8.57
N ALA A 287 8.29 11.89 -9.08
CA ALA A 287 9.27 12.02 -10.15
C ALA A 287 9.25 10.78 -11.07
N TYR A 288 9.65 10.97 -12.33
CA TYR A 288 9.67 9.93 -13.36
C TYR A 288 11.01 9.91 -14.13
N PRO A 289 12.17 9.77 -13.46
CA PRO A 289 13.46 9.69 -14.14
C PRO A 289 13.56 8.48 -15.08
N THR A 290 14.54 8.55 -15.98
CA THR A 290 15.05 7.42 -16.74
C THR A 290 16.52 7.17 -16.36
N ILE A 291 16.93 5.91 -16.30
CA ILE A 291 18.23 5.38 -15.82
C ILE A 291 18.93 4.51 -16.86
#